data_AF-A0A832BA08-F1
#
_entry.id   AF-A0A832BA08-F1
#
_cell.length_a   1.000
_cell.length_b   1.000
_cell.length_c   1.000
_cell.angle_alpha   90.00
_cell.angle_beta   90.00
_cell.angle_gamma   90.00
#
_symmetry.space_group_name_H-M   'P 1'
#
loop_
_entity.id
_entity.type
_entity.pdbx_description
1 polymer ?
#
loop_
_entity_poly.entity_id
_entity_poly.type
_entity_poly.pdbx_seq_one_letter_code
_entity_poly.pdbx_strand_id
1 'polypeptide(L)'
;MEQRIAIYDTTLRDGAQAEGVSFSLEDKLRIARKLDEFGMDYIEAGWPGSNPKDIDLFERLKGMSFSHARVVAFGSTRRRDRKASDDDLVRMLLDAETPVVTVFGKSWDFHVTHALKAPLQANLDMIFDTIAYLVPRVDEVIFDAEH
;
A
#
# COMPACT_ATOMS: atom_id res chain seq x y z
N MET A 1 27.33 -14.25 -5.83
CA MET A 1 26.53 -13.02 -5.68
C MET A 1 26.05 -13.00 -4.25
N GLU A 2 26.30 -11.92 -3.52
CA GLU A 2 25.73 -11.75 -2.18
C GLU A 2 24.21 -11.58 -2.32
N GLN A 3 23.44 -12.28 -1.49
CA GLN A 3 22.00 -12.07 -1.43
C GLN A 3 21.72 -10.74 -0.74
N ARG A 4 21.15 -9.78 -1.47
CA ARG A 4 20.68 -8.52 -0.88
C ARG A 4 19.35 -8.79 -0.17
N ILE A 5 19.30 -8.52 1.12
CA ILE A 5 18.05 -8.46 1.89
C ILE A 5 17.51 -7.03 1.70
N ALA A 6 16.25 -6.92 1.28
CA ALA A 6 15.54 -5.65 1.27
C ALA A 6 14.73 -5.49 2.55
N ILE A 7 14.74 -4.29 3.13
CA ILE A 7 14.01 -3.97 4.36
C ILE A 7 12.78 -3.15 3.99
N TYR A 8 11.61 -3.67 4.38
CA TYR A 8 10.31 -3.04 4.15
C TYR A 8 9.76 -2.54 5.49
N ASP A 9 9.77 -1.22 5.71
CA ASP A 9 9.30 -0.60 6.95
C ASP A 9 7.82 -0.22 6.86
N THR A 10 7.06 -0.62 7.89
CA THR A 10 5.62 -0.36 8.02
C THR A 10 5.28 0.58 9.19
N THR A 11 6.26 1.31 9.73
CA THR A 11 6.09 2.17 10.91
C THR A 11 4.97 3.19 10.73
N LEU A 12 4.85 3.77 9.52
CA LEU A 12 3.90 4.83 9.20
C LEU A 12 2.47 4.36 8.88
N ARG A 13 2.30 3.06 8.60
CA ARG A 13 1.00 2.44 8.33
C ARG A 13 0.63 1.48 9.45
N ASP A 14 1.20 0.27 9.46
CA ASP A 14 0.85 -0.79 10.40
C ASP A 14 1.23 -0.42 11.85
N GLY A 15 2.43 0.15 12.03
CA GLY A 15 2.89 0.66 13.32
C GLY A 15 2.02 1.79 13.87
N ALA A 16 1.38 2.57 12.99
CA ALA A 16 0.46 3.64 13.37
C ALA A 16 -0.95 3.14 13.79
N GLN A 17 -1.28 1.87 13.56
CA GLN A 17 -2.55 1.27 13.97
C GLN A 17 -2.55 0.77 15.43
N ALA A 18 -1.39 0.80 16.10
CA ALA A 18 -1.29 0.44 17.51
C ALA A 18 -2.05 1.41 18.41
N GLU A 19 -2.72 0.87 19.42
CA GLU A 19 -3.46 1.67 20.40
C GLU A 19 -2.55 2.70 21.08
N GLY A 20 -3.02 3.96 21.17
CA GLY A 20 -2.25 5.05 21.75
C GLY A 20 -1.21 5.69 20.83
N VAL A 21 -1.02 5.17 19.61
CA VAL A 21 -0.17 5.81 18.59
C VAL A 21 -1.00 6.75 17.74
N SER A 22 -0.56 8.00 17.61
CA SER A 22 -1.18 8.99 16.74
C SER A 22 -0.11 9.94 16.24
N PHE A 23 0.21 9.86 14.94
CA PHE A 23 1.13 10.77 14.29
C PHE A 23 0.38 11.96 13.71
N SER A 24 0.90 13.17 13.94
CA SER A 24 0.53 14.30 13.09
C SER A 24 1.12 14.13 11.69
N LEU A 25 0.61 14.89 10.72
CA LEU A 25 1.17 14.91 9.37
C LEU A 25 2.67 15.25 9.39
N GLU A 26 3.07 16.23 10.20
CA GLU A 26 4.48 16.63 10.33
C GLU A 26 5.34 15.54 10.99
N ASP A 27 4.79 14.75 11.92
CA ASP A 27 5.51 13.61 12.49
C ASP A 27 5.75 12.54 11.44
N LYS A 28 4.73 12.22 10.63
CA LYS A 28 4.88 11.25 9.53
C LYS A 28 5.93 11.69 8.51
N LEU A 29 5.94 12.96 8.12
CA LEU A 29 6.94 13.52 7.20
C LEU A 29 8.36 13.47 7.78
N ARG A 30 8.53 13.74 9.08
CA ARG A 30 9.82 13.65 9.76
C ARG A 30 10.30 12.20 9.85
N ILE A 31 9.41 11.28 10.21
CA ILE A 31 9.72 9.84 10.30
C ILE A 31 10.10 9.30 8.92
N ALA A 32 9.37 9.64 7.85
CA ALA A 32 9.70 9.22 6.49
C ALA A 32 11.13 9.61 6.08
N ARG A 33 11.56 10.85 6.38
CA ARG A 33 12.95 11.27 6.13
C ARG A 33 13.95 10.49 6.96
N LYS A 34 13.62 10.21 8.23
CA LYS A 34 14.52 9.44 9.11
C LYS A 34 14.67 7.99 8.67
N LEU A 35 13.62 7.38 8.13
CA LEU A 35 13.67 6.04 7.55
C LEU A 35 14.54 6.02 6.28
N ASP A 36 14.47 7.05 5.44
CA ASP A 36 15.36 7.22 4.29
C ASP A 36 16.82 7.38 4.70
N GLU A 37 17.10 8.31 5.64
CA GLU A 37 18.44 8.54 6.19
C GLU A 37 19.03 7.29 6.85
N PHE A 38 18.18 6.44 7.44
CA PHE A 38 18.59 5.16 8.03
C PHE A 38 18.94 4.11 6.98
N GLY A 39 18.43 4.23 5.75
CA GLY A 39 18.70 3.30 4.65
C GLY A 39 17.63 2.23 4.46
N MET A 40 16.37 2.49 4.83
CA MET A 40 15.25 1.58 4.54
C MET A 40 15.00 1.49 3.03
N ASP A 41 14.85 0.29 2.49
CA ASP A 41 14.61 0.12 1.04
C ASP A 41 13.19 0.54 0.65
N TYR A 42 12.20 0.24 1.51
CA TYR A 42 10.80 0.60 1.30
C TYR A 42 10.21 1.26 2.54
N ILE A 43 9.40 2.30 2.32
CA ILE A 43 8.63 2.99 3.36
C ILE A 43 7.14 2.91 3.02
N GLU A 44 6.40 2.10 3.75
CA GLU A 44 4.94 2.03 3.63
C GLU A 44 4.29 3.21 4.36
N ALA A 45 3.99 4.26 3.61
CA ALA A 45 3.64 5.57 4.17
C ALA A 45 2.20 5.67 4.68
N GLY A 46 1.28 4.85 4.17
CA GLY A 46 -0.12 4.85 4.57
C GLY A 46 -1.08 4.25 3.54
N TRP A 47 -2.37 4.43 3.78
CA TRP A 47 -3.45 3.97 2.90
C TRP A 47 -4.32 5.15 2.44
N PRO A 48 -4.11 5.67 1.20
CA PRO A 48 -4.80 6.86 0.72
C PRO A 48 -6.33 6.68 0.67
N GLY A 49 -6.81 5.49 0.30
CA GLY A 49 -8.23 5.16 0.23
C GLY A 49 -8.95 4.95 1.57
N SER A 50 -8.25 5.00 2.70
CA SER A 50 -8.83 4.68 4.02
C SER A 50 -8.77 5.86 4.99
N ASN A 51 -7.69 6.63 4.99
CA ASN A 51 -7.46 7.71 5.96
C ASN A 51 -7.25 9.07 5.27
N PRO A 52 -8.10 10.07 5.51
CA PRO A 52 -7.91 11.42 4.94
C PRO A 52 -6.54 12.03 5.23
N LYS A 53 -5.95 11.77 6.40
CA LYS A 53 -4.61 12.25 6.74
C LYS A 53 -3.51 11.65 5.85
N ASP A 54 -3.74 10.43 5.35
CA ASP A 54 -2.78 9.78 4.45
C ASP A 54 -2.86 10.40 3.06
N ILE A 55 -4.02 10.89 2.62
CA ILE A 55 -4.14 11.68 1.38
C ILE A 55 -3.25 12.93 1.47
N ASP A 56 -3.40 13.71 2.56
CA ASP A 56 -2.56 14.89 2.79
C ASP A 56 -1.07 14.54 2.87
N LEU A 57 -0.74 13.37 3.44
CA LEU A 57 0.63 12.86 3.48
C LEU A 57 1.18 12.60 2.08
N PHE A 58 0.47 11.85 1.23
CA PHE A 58 0.93 11.55 -0.12
C PHE A 58 1.11 12.81 -0.96
N GLU A 59 0.19 13.78 -0.86
CA GLU A 59 0.34 15.08 -1.52
C GLU A 59 1.63 15.80 -1.10
N ARG A 60 2.03 15.70 0.17
CA ARG A 60 3.28 16.30 0.67
C ARG A 60 4.51 15.48 0.28
N LEU A 61 4.38 14.16 0.17
CA LEU A 61 5.47 13.26 -0.25
C LEU A 61 5.85 13.43 -1.72
N LYS A 62 4.92 13.81 -2.61
CA LYS A 62 5.22 14.14 -4.03
C LYS A 62 6.29 15.21 -4.19
N GLY A 63 6.30 16.19 -3.28
CA GLY A 63 7.30 17.27 -3.26
C GLY A 63 8.61 16.92 -2.55
N MET A 64 8.75 15.71 -2.02
CA MET A 64 9.93 15.26 -1.29
C MET A 64 10.79 14.34 -2.16
N SER A 65 12.10 14.53 -2.09
CA SER A 65 13.06 13.62 -2.69
C SER A 65 13.61 12.68 -1.62
N PHE A 66 13.59 11.39 -1.92
CA PHE A 66 14.18 10.33 -1.12
C PHE A 66 15.51 9.92 -1.76
N SER A 67 16.55 9.78 -0.95
CA SER A 67 17.91 9.48 -1.42
C SER A 67 18.12 7.99 -1.67
N HIS A 68 17.36 7.14 -0.99
CA HIS A 68 17.48 5.69 -1.06
C HIS A 68 16.13 4.98 -1.07
N ALA A 69 15.24 5.34 -0.15
CA ALA A 69 13.99 4.66 0.08
C ALA A 69 12.98 4.85 -1.06
N ARG A 70 12.23 3.79 -1.35
CA ARG A 70 11.07 3.84 -2.25
C ARG A 70 9.80 3.93 -1.43
N VAL A 71 9.06 5.02 -1.60
CA VAL A 71 7.78 5.22 -0.92
C VAL A 71 6.75 4.24 -1.49
N VAL A 72 5.94 3.66 -0.60
CA VAL A 72 4.91 2.68 -0.93
C VAL A 72 3.53 3.19 -0.48
N ALA A 73 2.57 3.17 -1.40
CA ALA A 73 1.15 3.30 -1.06
C ALA A 73 0.55 1.91 -0.82
N PHE A 74 -0.14 1.73 0.31
CA PHE A 74 -0.79 0.48 0.67
C PHE A 74 -2.30 0.54 0.39
N GLY A 75 -2.90 -0.56 -0.07
CA GLY A 75 -4.35 -0.65 -0.20
C GLY A 75 -4.88 -2.05 -0.44
N SER A 76 -6.20 -2.17 -0.59
CA SER A 76 -6.85 -3.44 -0.91
C SER A 76 -6.92 -3.68 -2.41
N THR A 77 -7.13 -4.94 -2.78
CA THR A 77 -7.68 -5.29 -4.09
C THR A 77 -9.03 -4.63 -4.37
N ARG A 78 -9.40 -4.54 -5.65
CA ARG A 78 -10.66 -3.94 -6.13
C ARG A 78 -11.90 -4.60 -5.52
N ARG A 79 -12.99 -3.85 -5.39
CA ARG A 79 -14.27 -4.36 -4.89
C ARG A 79 -14.89 -5.36 -5.85
N ARG A 80 -15.60 -6.35 -5.30
CA ARG A 80 -16.18 -7.47 -6.05
C ARG A 80 -17.08 -7.04 -7.21
N ASP A 81 -17.82 -5.95 -7.03
CA ASP A 81 -18.83 -5.41 -7.96
C ASP A 81 -18.27 -4.38 -8.95
N ARG A 82 -16.95 -4.15 -8.95
CA ARG A 82 -16.28 -3.18 -9.82
C ARG A 82 -15.13 -3.82 -10.58
N LYS A 83 -14.69 -3.16 -11.64
CA LYS A 83 -13.39 -3.39 -12.27
C LYS A 83 -12.34 -2.52 -11.60
N ALA A 84 -11.08 -2.95 -11.60
CA ALA A 84 -9.97 -2.18 -11.07
C ALA A 84 -9.87 -0.77 -11.70
N SER A 85 -10.23 -0.62 -12.97
CA SER A 85 -10.27 0.68 -13.67
C SER A 85 -11.30 1.66 -13.13
N ASP A 86 -12.37 1.15 -12.50
CA ASP A 86 -13.54 1.93 -12.06
C ASP A 86 -13.65 1.93 -10.51
N ASP A 87 -12.63 1.39 -9.83
CA ASP A 87 -12.57 1.30 -8.39
C ASP A 87 -11.84 2.52 -7.81
N ASP A 88 -12.54 3.29 -7.00
CA ASP A 88 -11.99 4.51 -6.40
C ASP A 88 -10.81 4.22 -5.47
N LEU A 89 -10.79 3.09 -4.76
CA LEU A 89 -9.66 2.75 -3.89
C LEU A 89 -8.41 2.44 -4.71
N VAL A 90 -8.56 1.75 -5.84
CA VAL A 90 -7.44 1.47 -6.76
C VAL A 90 -6.97 2.76 -7.44
N ARG A 91 -7.88 3.64 -7.85
CA ARG A 91 -7.53 4.96 -8.39
C ARG A 91 -6.73 5.79 -7.39
N MET A 92 -7.14 5.81 -6.11
CA MET A 92 -6.44 6.54 -5.06
C MET A 92 -5.02 6.03 -4.78
N LEU A 93 -4.71 4.76 -5.10
CA LEU A 93 -3.32 4.25 -5.06
C LEU A 93 -2.46 4.88 -6.14
N LEU A 94 -3.02 5.09 -7.33
CA LEU A 94 -2.33 5.76 -8.44
C LEU A 94 -2.20 7.27 -8.20
N ASP A 95 -3.25 7.90 -7.64
CA ASP A 95 -3.26 9.32 -7.30
C ASP A 95 -2.20 9.66 -6.23
N ALA A 96 -1.71 8.67 -5.47
CA ALA A 96 -0.60 8.84 -4.52
C ALA A 96 0.77 9.07 -5.20
N GLU A 97 0.89 8.71 -6.49
CA GLU A 97 2.10 8.89 -7.32
C GLU A 97 3.38 8.31 -6.69
N THR A 98 3.26 7.15 -6.02
CA THR A 98 4.40 6.44 -5.43
C THR A 98 5.04 5.46 -6.42
N PRO A 99 6.37 5.23 -6.36
CA PRO A 99 7.04 4.27 -7.25
C PRO A 99 6.63 2.81 -6.98
N VAL A 100 6.10 2.53 -5.79
CA VAL A 100 5.69 1.19 -5.38
C VAL A 100 4.26 1.24 -4.85
N VAL A 101 3.48 0.23 -5.17
CA VAL A 101 2.15 0.01 -4.56
C VAL A 101 2.11 -1.39 -3.97
N THR A 102 1.71 -1.49 -2.71
CA THR A 102 1.42 -2.77 -2.06
C THR A 102 -0.08 -2.96 -1.98
N VAL A 103 -0.58 -4.05 -2.54
CA VAL A 103 -1.99 -4.44 -2.43
C VAL A 103 -2.14 -5.75 -1.69
N PHE A 104 -3.12 -5.81 -0.79
CA PHE A 104 -3.46 -7.06 -0.11
C PHE A 104 -4.72 -7.71 -0.67
N GLY A 105 -4.75 -9.04 -0.60
CA GLY A 105 -5.92 -9.86 -0.88
C GLY A 105 -5.97 -11.07 0.04
N LYS A 106 -7.18 -11.50 0.43
CA LYS A 106 -7.35 -12.66 1.32
C LYS A 106 -6.85 -13.93 0.62
N SER A 107 -5.93 -14.67 1.25
CA SER A 107 -5.44 -15.96 0.75
C SER A 107 -5.95 -17.18 1.52
N TRP A 108 -6.62 -16.98 2.65
CA TRP A 108 -7.32 -18.05 3.35
C TRP A 108 -8.78 -18.19 2.91
N ASP A 109 -9.16 -19.38 2.41
CA ASP A 109 -10.51 -19.71 1.95
C ASP A 109 -11.62 -19.36 2.96
N PHE A 110 -11.35 -19.51 4.26
CA PHE A 110 -12.30 -19.14 5.31
C PHE A 110 -12.62 -17.64 5.29
N HIS A 111 -11.60 -16.79 5.18
CA HIS A 111 -11.79 -15.34 5.08
C HIS A 111 -12.44 -14.93 3.76
N VAL A 112 -12.12 -15.61 2.66
CA VAL A 112 -12.78 -15.36 1.37
C VAL A 112 -14.30 -15.64 1.46
N THR A 113 -14.67 -16.79 2.02
CA THR A 113 -16.07 -17.22 2.10
C THR A 113 -16.87 -16.51 3.19
N HIS A 114 -16.26 -16.17 4.34
CA HIS A 114 -16.98 -15.63 5.49
C HIS A 114 -16.85 -14.11 5.64
N ALA A 115 -15.67 -13.53 5.38
CA ALA A 115 -15.45 -12.09 5.48
C ALA A 115 -15.81 -11.37 4.18
N LEU A 116 -15.27 -11.82 3.04
CA LEU A 116 -15.59 -11.21 1.73
C LEU A 116 -16.93 -11.68 1.17
N LYS A 117 -17.47 -12.81 1.68
CA LYS A 117 -18.71 -13.44 1.19
C LYS A 117 -18.67 -13.66 -0.33
N ALA A 118 -17.51 -14.07 -0.84
CA ALA A 118 -17.25 -14.25 -2.26
C ALA A 118 -16.91 -15.72 -2.58
N PRO A 119 -17.22 -16.21 -3.79
CA PRO A 119 -16.64 -17.45 -4.30
C PRO A 119 -15.10 -17.33 -4.40
N LEU A 120 -14.39 -18.44 -4.21
CA LEU A 120 -12.91 -18.48 -4.31
C LEU A 120 -12.40 -17.94 -5.65
N GLN A 121 -13.05 -18.32 -6.75
CA GLN A 121 -12.70 -17.81 -8.07
C GLN A 121 -12.87 -16.28 -8.18
N ALA A 122 -13.94 -15.73 -7.60
CA ALA A 122 -14.16 -14.28 -7.63
C ALA A 122 -13.08 -13.53 -6.84
N ASN A 123 -12.49 -14.14 -5.81
CA ASN A 123 -11.33 -13.59 -5.10
C ASN A 123 -10.07 -13.56 -5.97
N LEU A 124 -9.79 -14.66 -6.68
CA LEU A 124 -8.71 -14.69 -7.65
C LEU A 124 -8.91 -13.65 -8.76
N ASP A 125 -10.14 -13.48 -9.24
CA ASP A 125 -10.48 -12.48 -10.26
C ASP A 125 -10.32 -11.04 -9.74
N MET A 126 -10.54 -10.79 -8.43
CA MET A 126 -10.27 -9.49 -7.80
C MET A 126 -8.77 -9.20 -7.73
N ILE A 127 -7.99 -10.18 -7.29
CA ILE A 127 -6.52 -10.08 -7.19
C ILE A 127 -5.92 -9.87 -8.59
N PHE A 128 -6.27 -10.73 -9.55
CA PHE A 128 -5.77 -10.67 -10.92
C PHE A 128 -6.07 -9.33 -11.59
N ASP A 129 -7.33 -8.89 -11.56
CA ASP A 129 -7.75 -7.63 -12.20
C ASP A 129 -7.04 -6.42 -11.59
N THR A 130 -6.85 -6.41 -10.27
CA THR A 130 -6.13 -5.32 -9.59
C THR A 130 -4.65 -5.29 -9.98
N ILE A 131 -3.95 -6.42 -9.90
CA ILE A 131 -2.52 -6.48 -10.21
C ILE A 131 -2.28 -6.17 -11.69
N ALA A 132 -3.07 -6.75 -12.60
CA ALA A 132 -2.96 -6.49 -14.03
C ALA A 132 -3.20 -5.03 -14.38
N TYR A 133 -4.06 -4.33 -13.63
CA TYR A 133 -4.28 -2.91 -13.78
C TYR A 133 -3.11 -2.06 -13.25
N LEU A 134 -2.53 -2.41 -12.12
CA LEU A 134 -1.45 -1.63 -11.48
C LEU A 134 -0.09 -1.80 -12.15
N VAL A 135 0.31 -3.02 -12.53
CA VAL A 135 1.65 -3.33 -13.07
C VAL A 135 2.12 -2.41 -14.21
N PRO A 136 1.30 -2.05 -15.22
CA PRO A 136 1.76 -1.16 -16.28
C PRO A 136 1.77 0.34 -15.89
N ARG A 137 1.42 0.70 -14.66
CA ARG A 137 1.20 2.09 -14.21
C ARG A 137 2.11 2.53 -13.06
N VAL A 138 2.80 1.61 -12.41
CA VAL A 138 3.77 1.88 -11.33
C VAL A 138 5.02 1.05 -11.54
N ASP A 139 6.14 1.45 -10.94
CA ASP A 139 7.41 0.77 -11.16
C ASP A 139 7.43 -0.63 -10.54
N GLU A 140 6.73 -0.82 -9.42
CA GLU A 140 6.63 -2.11 -8.75
C GLU A 140 5.27 -2.27 -8.04
N VAL A 141 4.73 -3.48 -8.12
CA VAL A 141 3.56 -3.92 -7.36
C VAL A 141 3.97 -5.06 -6.45
N ILE A 142 3.71 -4.91 -5.16
CA ILE A 142 3.89 -5.97 -4.16
C ILE A 142 2.50 -6.51 -3.79
N PHE A 143 2.35 -7.84 -3.83
CA PHE A 143 1.14 -8.50 -3.38
C PHE A 143 1.34 -9.08 -1.98
N ASP A 144 0.51 -8.64 -1.04
CA ASP A 144 0.41 -9.19 0.31
C ASP A 144 -0.70 -10.25 0.35
N ALA A 145 -0.30 -11.51 0.46
CA ALA A 145 -1.19 -12.65 0.63
C ALA A 145 -1.65 -12.71 2.09
N GLU A 146 -2.75 -12.00 2.37
CA GLU A 146 -3.23 -11.76 3.72
C GLU A 146 -4.00 -12.99 4.25
N HIS A 147 -3.44 -13.62 5.30
CA HIS A 147 -3.89 -14.86 5.97
C HIS A 147 -3.75 -16.15 5.16
#